data_AF-A0A3N5HF94-F1
#
_entry.id   AF-A0A3N5HF94-F1
#
_cell.length_a   1.000
_cell.length_b   1.000
_cell.length_c   1.000
_cell.angle_alpha   90.00
_cell.angle_beta   90.00
_cell.angle_gamma   90.00
#
_symmetry.space_group_name_H-M   'P 1'
#
loop_
_entity.id
_entity.type
_entity.pdbx_description
1 polymer ?
#
loop_
_entity_poly.entity_id
_entity_poly.type
_entity_poly.pdbx_seq_one_letter_code
_entity_poly.pdbx_strand_id
1 'polypeptide(L)'
;MTLPTRARSVALALLVSLAARAEPAPAAATEPIPPLLRIGAETGGGIVGGLILGGASAWVIYGTLNTQGDDAARRSAAQVGAAVGVSVGAPIGVSLTGKLLGRQGSFIISWLSSLAGLGVGYGIYGLIRSGSDSSAAKATYALTLLLPIAGAVIGYELSSSDQTTPPAASVPSLLPAVAVGPGGASFGLVGRF
;
A
#
# COMPACT_ATOMS: atom_id res chain seq x y z
N MET A 1 34.73 6.32 43.02
CA MET A 1 33.45 6.74 43.63
C MET A 1 32.35 5.82 43.12
N THR A 2 31.93 4.85 43.94
CA THR A 2 30.90 3.86 43.61
C THR A 2 29.57 4.29 44.23
N LEU A 3 28.54 4.56 43.41
CA LEU A 3 27.21 4.88 43.93
C LEU A 3 26.65 3.72 44.77
N PRO A 4 26.01 4.00 45.92
CA PRO A 4 25.47 2.98 46.80
C PRO A 4 24.33 2.19 46.12
N THR A 5 24.34 0.88 46.30
CA THR A 5 23.48 -0.11 45.63
C THR A 5 21.98 0.19 45.73
N ARG A 6 21.55 0.88 46.79
CA ARG A 6 20.15 1.31 46.98
C ARG A 6 19.69 2.39 45.98
N ALA A 7 20.59 3.26 45.55
CA ALA A 7 20.27 4.30 44.57
C ALA A 7 19.99 3.72 43.18
N ARG A 8 20.65 2.60 42.83
CA ARG A 8 20.43 1.89 41.57
C ARG A 8 19.07 1.21 41.53
N SER A 9 18.64 0.60 42.64
CA SER A 9 17.33 -0.07 42.73
C SER A 9 16.17 0.93 42.65
N VAL A 10 16.30 2.10 43.27
CA VAL A 10 15.28 3.16 43.20
C VAL A 10 15.21 3.77 41.80
N ALA A 11 16.35 4.01 41.16
CA ALA A 11 16.38 4.49 39.77
C ALA A 11 15.77 3.48 38.78
N LEU A 12 16.02 2.18 38.97
CA LEU A 12 15.43 1.13 38.14
C LEU A 12 13.91 1.03 38.38
N ALA A 13 13.45 1.11 39.63
CA ALA A 13 12.03 1.11 39.96
C ALA A 13 11.29 2.33 39.38
N LEU A 14 11.93 3.52 39.40
CA LEU A 14 11.39 4.73 38.77
C LEU A 14 11.32 4.62 37.24
N LEU A 15 12.35 4.06 36.60
CA LEU A 15 12.34 3.84 35.15
C LEU A 15 11.29 2.80 34.74
N VAL A 16 11.10 1.74 35.52
CA VAL A 16 10.05 0.74 35.29
C VAL A 16 8.67 1.34 35.53
N SER A 17 8.48 2.18 36.55
CA SER A 17 7.22 2.90 36.77
C SER A 17 6.94 3.98 35.71
N LEU A 18 7.96 4.64 35.15
CA LEU A 18 7.76 5.56 34.02
C LEU A 18 7.45 4.81 32.72
N ALA A 19 8.10 3.66 32.48
CA ALA A 19 7.82 2.81 31.32
C ALA A 19 6.43 2.17 31.40
N ALA A 20 5.96 1.80 32.60
CA ALA A 20 4.62 1.27 32.81
C ALA A 20 3.51 2.35 32.74
N ARG A 21 3.87 3.63 32.91
CA ARG A 21 2.93 4.77 32.83
C ARG A 21 2.89 5.40 31.43
N ALA A 22 3.80 4.98 30.55
CA ALA A 22 3.69 5.18 29.11
C ALA A 22 2.78 4.09 28.52
N GLU A 23 1.56 3.95 29.05
CA GLU A 23 0.49 3.38 28.24
C GLU A 23 0.36 4.28 27.01
N PRO A 24 0.43 3.74 25.77
CA PRO A 24 0.15 4.52 24.59
C PRO A 24 -1.25 5.10 24.79
N ALA A 25 -1.35 6.43 24.82
CA ALA A 25 -2.65 7.09 24.78
C ALA A 25 -3.45 6.43 23.65
N PRO A 26 -4.70 5.98 23.91
CA PRO A 26 -5.48 5.32 22.88
C PRO A 26 -5.47 6.22 21.66
N ALA A 27 -4.94 5.69 20.54
CA ALA A 27 -4.81 6.43 19.29
C ALA A 27 -6.13 7.13 19.05
N ALA A 28 -6.12 8.47 19.09
CA ALA A 28 -7.32 9.27 18.90
C ALA A 28 -8.01 8.70 17.66
N ALA A 29 -9.24 8.23 17.84
CA ALA A 29 -10.01 7.55 16.80
C ALA A 29 -10.13 8.53 15.63
N THR A 30 -9.19 8.41 14.69
CA THR A 30 -9.13 9.29 13.54
C THR A 30 -10.28 8.82 12.68
N GLU A 31 -11.24 9.69 12.48
CA GLU A 31 -12.45 9.38 11.75
C GLU A 31 -12.07 8.70 10.42
N PRO A 32 -12.66 7.53 10.10
CA PRO A 32 -12.25 6.78 8.92
C PRO A 32 -12.47 7.64 7.68
N ILE A 33 -11.38 7.87 6.93
CA ILE A 33 -11.41 8.67 5.70
C ILE A 33 -12.42 8.05 4.73
N PRO A 34 -13.34 8.85 4.14
CA PRO A 34 -14.33 8.35 3.20
C PRO A 34 -13.68 7.57 2.04
N PRO A 35 -14.23 6.40 1.64
CA PRO A 35 -13.63 5.54 0.60
C PRO A 35 -13.34 6.27 -0.71
N LEU A 36 -14.22 7.18 -1.14
CA LEU A 36 -14.04 7.95 -2.37
C LEU A 36 -12.83 8.89 -2.31
N LEU A 37 -12.64 9.60 -1.20
CA LEU A 37 -11.49 10.48 -1.02
C LEU A 37 -10.19 9.69 -0.98
N ARG A 38 -10.23 8.51 -0.34
CA ARG A 38 -9.09 7.60 -0.30
C ARG A 38 -8.73 7.06 -1.68
N ILE A 39 -9.68 6.46 -2.39
CA ILE A 39 -9.45 5.92 -3.74
C ILE A 39 -8.99 7.05 -4.68
N GLY A 40 -9.56 8.25 -4.55
CA GLY A 40 -9.13 9.43 -5.29
C GLY A 40 -7.67 9.79 -5.01
N ALA A 41 -7.26 9.80 -3.73
CA ALA A 41 -5.88 10.05 -3.34
C ALA A 41 -4.92 8.95 -3.85
N GLU A 42 -5.27 7.68 -3.70
CA GLU A 42 -4.48 6.55 -4.21
C GLU A 42 -4.32 6.61 -5.73
N THR A 43 -5.41 6.93 -6.46
CA THR A 43 -5.39 7.15 -7.91
C THR A 43 -4.48 8.32 -8.26
N GLY A 44 -4.58 9.44 -7.54
CA GLY A 44 -3.72 10.60 -7.72
C GLY A 44 -2.24 10.28 -7.49
N GLY A 45 -1.93 9.53 -6.43
CA GLY A 45 -0.60 9.02 -6.15
C GLY A 45 -0.08 8.12 -7.26
N GLY A 46 -0.92 7.22 -7.78
CA GLY A 46 -0.61 6.36 -8.92
C GLY A 46 -0.33 7.15 -10.20
N ILE A 47 -1.10 8.19 -10.50
CA ILE A 47 -0.85 9.09 -11.63
C ILE A 47 0.51 9.78 -11.48
N VAL A 48 0.79 10.38 -10.31
CA VAL A 48 2.05 11.09 -10.07
C VAL A 48 3.24 10.15 -10.15
N GLY A 49 3.18 9.00 -9.46
CA GLY A 49 4.25 7.99 -9.49
C GLY A 49 4.47 7.43 -10.90
N GLY A 50 3.39 7.14 -11.63
CA GLY A 50 3.44 6.68 -13.01
C GLY A 50 4.06 7.72 -13.95
N LEU A 51 3.68 8.99 -13.84
CA LEU A 51 4.24 10.08 -14.65
C LEU A 51 5.73 10.30 -14.37
N ILE A 52 6.16 10.23 -13.10
CA ILE A 52 7.57 10.42 -12.74
C ILE A 52 8.42 9.28 -13.32
N LEU A 53 8.09 8.02 -13.03
CA LEU A 53 8.90 6.90 -13.50
C LEU A 53 8.75 6.65 -15.01
N GLY A 54 7.54 6.81 -15.56
CA GLY A 54 7.30 6.74 -16.99
C GLY A 54 7.98 7.86 -17.78
N GLY A 55 7.93 9.09 -17.27
CA GLY A 55 8.63 10.22 -17.89
C GLY A 55 10.15 10.05 -17.84
N ALA A 56 10.69 9.63 -16.68
CA ALA A 56 12.11 9.38 -16.51
C ALA A 56 12.60 8.24 -17.42
N SER A 57 11.89 7.12 -17.49
CA SER A 57 12.26 6.00 -18.37
C SER A 57 12.21 6.38 -19.85
N ALA A 58 11.16 7.11 -20.27
CA ALA A 58 11.04 7.62 -21.62
C ALA A 58 12.21 8.56 -21.97
N TRP A 59 12.55 9.47 -21.06
CA TRP A 59 13.64 10.42 -21.23
C TRP A 59 15.00 9.72 -21.35
N VAL A 60 15.28 8.75 -20.48
CA VAL A 60 16.52 7.96 -20.53
C VAL A 60 16.61 7.20 -21.85
N ILE A 61 15.55 6.50 -22.27
CA ILE A 61 15.57 5.74 -23.53
C ILE A 61 15.70 6.66 -24.74
N TYR A 62 14.99 7.78 -24.74
CA TYR A 62 15.09 8.78 -25.81
C TYR A 62 16.49 9.41 -25.88
N GLY A 63 17.16 9.63 -24.75
CA GLY A 63 18.51 10.21 -24.69
C GLY A 63 19.65 9.22 -24.98
N THR A 64 19.43 7.93 -24.76
CA THR A 64 20.47 6.88 -24.90
C THR A 64 20.51 6.22 -26.28
N LEU A 65 19.40 6.26 -27.02
CA LEU A 65 19.36 5.73 -28.38
C LEU A 65 20.07 6.68 -29.35
N ASN A 66 21.24 6.23 -29.83
CA ASN A 66 22.10 6.95 -30.77
C ASN A 66 21.59 6.81 -32.22
N THR A 67 20.34 7.17 -32.48
CA THR A 67 19.77 7.25 -33.83
C THR A 67 19.98 8.65 -34.39
N GLN A 68 20.33 8.78 -35.68
CA GLN A 68 20.53 10.08 -36.32
C GLN A 68 19.18 10.81 -36.53
N GLY A 69 18.73 11.55 -35.51
CA GLY A 69 17.51 12.37 -35.57
C GLY A 69 16.34 11.85 -34.72
N ASP A 70 15.19 12.52 -34.84
CA ASP A 70 13.94 12.13 -34.17
C ASP A 70 13.21 11.01 -34.92
N ASP A 71 13.86 9.84 -34.98
CA ASP A 71 13.39 8.68 -35.72
C ASP A 71 12.20 7.99 -35.03
N ALA A 72 11.33 7.39 -35.84
CA ALA A 72 10.16 6.66 -35.36
C ALA A 72 10.53 5.53 -34.38
N ALA A 73 11.69 4.89 -34.56
CA ALA A 73 12.20 3.83 -33.68
C ALA A 73 12.58 4.36 -32.29
N ARG A 74 13.14 5.57 -32.20
CA ARG A 74 13.47 6.19 -30.92
C ARG A 74 12.23 6.59 -30.15
N ARG A 75 11.23 7.16 -30.85
CA ARG A 75 9.94 7.52 -30.26
C ARG A 75 9.15 6.29 -29.78
N SER A 76 9.12 5.21 -30.55
CA SER A 76 8.44 3.97 -30.14
C SER A 76 9.13 3.31 -28.95
N ALA A 77 10.46 3.25 -28.94
CA ALA A 77 11.22 2.72 -27.80
C ALA A 77 11.00 3.56 -26.53
N ALA A 78 10.98 4.90 -26.65
CA ALA A 78 10.67 5.79 -25.53
C ALA A 78 9.24 5.59 -25.01
N GLN A 79 8.27 5.34 -25.90
CA GLN A 79 6.89 5.00 -25.50
C GLN A 79 6.79 3.67 -24.76
N VAL A 80 7.49 2.63 -25.22
CA VAL A 80 7.56 1.35 -24.48
C VAL A 80 8.21 1.58 -23.12
N GLY A 81 9.31 2.33 -23.09
CA GLY A 81 9.96 2.79 -21.88
C GLY A 81 9.02 3.47 -20.90
N ALA A 82 8.24 4.43 -21.39
CA ALA A 82 7.26 5.16 -20.62
C ALA A 82 6.24 4.21 -19.99
N ALA A 83 5.70 3.28 -20.78
CA ALA A 83 4.66 2.37 -20.33
C ALA A 83 5.17 1.38 -19.26
N VAL A 84 6.42 0.91 -19.39
CA VAL A 84 7.11 0.11 -18.37
C VAL A 84 7.39 0.94 -17.11
N GLY A 85 7.79 2.20 -17.26
CA GLY A 85 7.98 3.10 -16.13
C GLY A 85 6.67 3.37 -15.38
N VAL A 86 5.56 3.56 -16.09
CA VAL A 86 4.22 3.73 -15.50
C VAL A 86 3.79 2.47 -14.74
N SER A 87 4.01 1.27 -15.27
CA SER A 87 3.59 0.03 -14.61
C SER A 87 4.33 -0.27 -13.31
N VAL A 88 5.50 0.35 -13.11
CA VAL A 88 6.24 0.30 -11.83
C VAL A 88 5.91 1.51 -10.96
N GLY A 89 5.84 2.71 -11.55
CA GLY A 89 5.62 3.95 -10.82
C GLY A 89 4.23 4.09 -10.23
N ALA A 90 3.20 3.63 -10.96
CA ALA A 90 1.83 3.66 -10.50
C ALA A 90 1.61 2.86 -9.19
N PRO A 91 1.99 1.57 -9.09
CA PRO A 91 1.82 0.82 -7.84
C PRO A 91 2.70 1.37 -6.70
N ILE A 92 3.86 1.98 -6.98
CA ILE A 92 4.64 2.68 -5.94
C ILE A 92 3.85 3.89 -5.41
N GLY A 93 3.32 4.73 -6.30
CA GLY A 93 2.53 5.89 -5.93
C GLY A 93 1.24 5.54 -5.18
N VAL A 94 0.52 4.52 -5.65
CA VAL A 94 -0.68 3.97 -4.98
C VAL A 94 -0.32 3.46 -3.59
N SER A 95 0.72 2.62 -3.46
CA SER A 95 1.08 2.02 -2.17
C SER A 95 1.61 3.02 -1.16
N LEU A 96 2.40 4.01 -1.58
CA LEU A 96 2.85 5.09 -0.70
C LEU A 96 1.67 5.91 -0.20
N THR A 97 0.73 6.26 -1.09
CA THR A 97 -0.46 7.04 -0.70
C THR A 97 -1.39 6.23 0.20
N GLY A 98 -1.64 4.96 -0.12
CA GLY A 98 -2.44 4.06 0.70
C GLY A 98 -1.87 3.84 2.10
N LYS A 99 -0.52 3.77 2.23
CA LYS A 99 0.16 3.71 3.53
C LYS A 99 0.00 5.00 4.34
N LEU A 100 0.09 6.16 3.69
CA LEU A 100 -0.16 7.47 4.34
C LEU A 100 -1.60 7.59 4.85
N LEU A 101 -2.54 6.89 4.21
CA LEU A 101 -3.96 6.85 4.59
C LEU A 101 -4.29 5.67 5.53
N GLY A 102 -3.27 4.98 6.06
CA GLY A 102 -3.43 3.96 7.09
C GLY A 102 -3.82 2.56 6.61
N ARG A 103 -3.77 2.27 5.30
CA ARG A 103 -4.00 0.91 4.76
C ARG A 103 -2.70 0.12 4.58
N GLN A 104 -2.82 -1.19 4.71
CA GLN A 104 -1.76 -2.16 4.45
C GLN A 104 -2.09 -3.01 3.23
N GLY A 105 -2.13 -2.42 2.03
CA GLY A 105 -2.29 -3.19 0.80
C GLY A 105 -0.98 -3.84 0.36
N SER A 106 -1.09 -4.95 -0.36
CA SER A 106 0.06 -5.62 -0.95
C SER A 106 0.52 -4.90 -2.20
N PHE A 107 1.75 -4.37 -2.14
CA PHE A 107 2.43 -3.80 -3.29
C PHE A 107 2.54 -4.80 -4.45
N ILE A 108 2.80 -6.08 -4.16
CA ILE A 108 2.98 -7.11 -5.19
C ILE A 108 1.69 -7.33 -5.96
N ILE A 109 0.54 -7.41 -5.25
CA ILE A 109 -0.77 -7.58 -5.90
C ILE A 109 -1.10 -6.36 -6.74
N SER A 110 -0.87 -5.15 -6.21
CA SER A 110 -1.01 -3.89 -6.95
C SER A 110 -0.14 -3.87 -8.22
N TRP A 111 1.13 -4.29 -8.13
CA TRP A 111 2.04 -4.34 -9.27
C TRP A 111 1.62 -5.37 -10.32
N LEU A 112 1.22 -6.57 -9.93
CA LEU A 112 0.70 -7.58 -10.86
C LEU A 112 -0.56 -7.10 -11.58
N SER A 113 -1.49 -6.46 -10.86
CA SER A 113 -2.68 -5.85 -11.45
C SER A 113 -2.32 -4.69 -12.38
N SER A 114 -1.28 -3.91 -12.06
CA SER A 114 -0.74 -2.87 -12.93
C SER A 114 -0.17 -3.43 -14.23
N LEU A 115 0.53 -4.57 -14.18
CA LEU A 115 1.02 -5.27 -15.37
C LEU A 115 -0.13 -5.83 -16.22
N ALA A 116 -1.16 -6.37 -15.60
CA ALA A 116 -2.37 -6.81 -16.31
C ALA A 116 -3.04 -5.62 -17.01
N GLY A 117 -3.18 -4.48 -16.33
CA GLY A 117 -3.68 -3.24 -16.92
C GLY A 117 -2.83 -2.75 -18.09
N LEU A 118 -1.51 -2.83 -17.97
CA LEU A 118 -0.59 -2.52 -19.06
C LEU A 118 -0.81 -3.43 -20.28
N GLY A 119 -0.93 -4.75 -20.06
CA GLY A 119 -1.18 -5.73 -21.11
C GLY A 119 -2.50 -5.47 -21.86
N VAL A 120 -3.58 -5.22 -21.12
CA VAL A 120 -4.88 -4.84 -21.70
C VAL A 120 -4.78 -3.53 -22.47
N GLY A 121 -4.11 -2.52 -21.90
CA GLY A 121 -3.91 -1.22 -22.54
C GLY A 121 -3.14 -1.33 -23.86
N TYR A 122 -2.08 -2.14 -23.90
CA TYR A 122 -1.34 -2.40 -25.14
C TYR A 122 -2.17 -3.17 -26.17
N GLY A 123 -2.99 -4.13 -25.74
CA GLY A 123 -3.90 -4.85 -26.62
C GLY A 123 -4.92 -3.93 -27.29
N ILE A 124 -5.56 -3.05 -26.50
CA ILE A 124 -6.51 -2.04 -27.02
C ILE A 124 -5.82 -1.08 -27.98
N TYR A 125 -4.63 -0.60 -27.62
CA TYR A 125 -3.84 0.29 -28.48
C TYR A 125 -3.47 -0.37 -29.82
N GLY A 126 -3.04 -1.63 -29.79
CA GLY A 126 -2.71 -2.41 -30.98
C GLY A 126 -3.90 -2.61 -31.92
N LEU A 127 -5.08 -2.93 -31.37
CA LEU A 127 -6.32 -3.08 -32.13
C LEU A 127 -6.72 -1.78 -32.85
N ILE A 128 -6.68 -0.65 -32.13
CA ILE A 128 -7.07 0.66 -32.69
C ILE A 128 -6.07 1.13 -33.73
N ARG A 129 -4.77 0.94 -33.47
CA ARG A 129 -3.71 1.30 -34.43
C ARG A 129 -3.77 0.46 -35.71
N SER A 130 -4.19 -0.81 -35.63
CA SER A 130 -4.35 -1.67 -36.80
C SER A 130 -5.52 -1.24 -37.71
N GLY A 131 -6.55 -0.61 -37.13
CA GLY A 131 -7.76 -0.20 -37.85
C GLY A 131 -7.85 1.29 -38.22
N SER A 132 -6.91 2.13 -37.79
CA SER A 132 -7.00 3.60 -37.99
C SER A 132 -5.64 4.29 -37.95
N ASP A 133 -5.34 5.09 -38.98
CA ASP A 133 -4.12 5.92 -39.10
C ASP A 133 -4.23 7.28 -38.38
N SER A 134 -5.26 7.49 -37.57
CA SER A 134 -5.69 8.80 -37.09
C SER A 134 -5.08 9.22 -35.75
N SER A 135 -5.09 10.53 -35.48
CA SER A 135 -4.88 11.19 -34.18
C SER A 135 -5.62 10.50 -33.02
N ALA A 136 -6.71 9.78 -33.30
CA ALA A 136 -7.40 8.90 -32.36
C ALA A 136 -6.45 7.90 -31.68
N ALA A 137 -5.52 7.26 -32.41
CA ALA A 137 -4.58 6.30 -31.85
C ALA A 137 -3.64 6.93 -30.81
N LYS A 138 -3.27 8.21 -30.98
CA LYS A 138 -2.43 8.93 -30.00
C LYS A 138 -3.20 9.22 -28.70
N ALA A 139 -4.46 9.63 -28.81
CA ALA A 139 -5.32 9.84 -27.65
C ALA A 139 -5.59 8.52 -26.91
N THR A 140 -5.85 7.44 -27.66
CA THR A 140 -5.99 6.09 -27.11
C THR A 140 -4.74 5.66 -26.33
N TYR A 141 -3.54 5.91 -26.85
CA TYR A 141 -2.30 5.57 -26.14
C TYR A 141 -2.19 6.28 -24.78
N ALA A 142 -2.54 7.57 -24.71
CA ALA A 142 -2.52 8.30 -23.44
C ALA A 142 -3.55 7.72 -22.45
N LEU A 143 -4.73 7.35 -22.93
CA LEU A 143 -5.78 6.74 -22.10
C LEU A 143 -5.41 5.33 -21.64
N THR A 144 -4.71 4.54 -22.46
CA THR A 144 -4.30 3.18 -22.07
C THR A 144 -3.24 3.17 -20.98
N LEU A 145 -2.51 4.28 -20.78
CA LEU A 145 -1.60 4.45 -19.63
C LEU A 145 -2.35 4.63 -18.29
N LEU A 146 -3.65 4.90 -18.31
CA LEU A 146 -4.46 4.92 -17.09
C LEU A 146 -4.85 3.51 -16.61
N LEU A 147 -4.86 2.52 -17.50
CA LEU A 147 -5.21 1.14 -17.13
C LEU A 147 -4.22 0.50 -16.13
N PRO A 148 -2.90 0.66 -16.25
CA PRO A 148 -1.95 0.28 -15.21
C PRO A 148 -2.29 0.89 -13.84
N ILE A 149 -2.68 2.17 -13.82
CA ILE A 149 -3.06 2.88 -12.58
C ILE A 149 -4.34 2.29 -11.99
N ALA A 150 -5.37 2.10 -12.82
CA ALA A 150 -6.62 1.47 -12.39
C ALA A 150 -6.36 0.06 -11.85
N GLY A 151 -5.56 -0.75 -12.55
CA GLY A 151 -5.14 -2.06 -12.09
C GLY A 151 -4.42 -2.00 -10.75
N ALA A 152 -3.46 -1.08 -10.59
CA ALA A 152 -2.73 -0.88 -9.34
C ALA A 152 -3.64 -0.56 -8.16
N VAL A 153 -4.59 0.37 -8.34
CA VAL A 153 -5.56 0.77 -7.30
C VAL A 153 -6.46 -0.41 -6.93
N ILE A 154 -7.04 -1.09 -7.93
CA ILE A 154 -7.92 -2.25 -7.69
C ILE A 154 -7.17 -3.36 -6.95
N GLY A 155 -5.96 -3.71 -7.39
CA GLY A 155 -5.15 -4.73 -6.73
C GLY A 155 -4.76 -4.35 -5.30
N TYR A 156 -4.44 -3.08 -5.07
CA TYR A 156 -4.11 -2.57 -3.74
C TYR A 156 -5.32 -2.62 -2.79
N GLU A 157 -6.49 -2.17 -3.24
CA GLU A 157 -7.71 -2.19 -2.43
C GLU A 157 -8.24 -3.61 -2.16
N LEU A 158 -8.18 -4.50 -3.15
CA LEU A 158 -8.54 -5.91 -2.98
C LEU A 158 -7.64 -6.58 -1.93
N SER A 159 -6.32 -6.41 -2.06
CA SER A 159 -5.37 -6.99 -1.09
C SER A 159 -5.42 -6.38 0.31
N SER A 160 -5.92 -5.14 0.42
CA SER A 160 -6.11 -4.48 1.72
C SER A 160 -7.37 -4.96 2.44
N SER A 161 -8.36 -5.48 1.69
CA SER A 161 -9.64 -5.94 2.23
C SER A 161 -9.50 -7.27 2.97
N ASP A 162 -8.56 -8.12 2.55
CA ASP A 162 -8.23 -9.38 3.20
C ASP A 162 -7.49 -9.20 4.54
N GLN A 163 -6.88 -8.03 4.77
CA GLN A 163 -6.14 -7.71 6.00
C GLN A 163 -6.97 -6.96 7.04
N THR A 164 -8.27 -6.76 6.78
CA THR A 164 -9.21 -6.37 7.83
C THR A 164 -9.33 -7.56 8.79
N THR A 165 -8.37 -7.66 9.73
CA THR A 165 -8.50 -8.53 10.90
C THR A 165 -9.89 -8.26 11.45
N PRO A 166 -10.77 -9.26 11.56
CA PRO A 166 -12.05 -9.06 12.24
C PRO A 166 -11.72 -8.35 13.56
N PRO A 167 -12.48 -7.32 13.99
CA PRO A 167 -12.34 -6.86 15.37
C PRO A 167 -12.39 -8.14 16.19
N ALA A 168 -11.33 -8.43 16.95
CA ALA A 168 -11.28 -9.66 17.71
C ALA A 168 -12.60 -9.69 18.47
N ALA A 169 -13.53 -10.54 18.01
CA ALA A 169 -14.74 -10.77 18.76
C ALA A 169 -14.20 -11.07 20.15
N SER A 170 -14.69 -10.37 21.16
CA SER A 170 -14.38 -10.71 22.54
C SER A 170 -14.84 -12.15 22.72
N VAL A 171 -13.95 -13.10 22.37
CA VAL A 171 -14.25 -14.51 22.42
C VAL A 171 -14.47 -14.73 23.90
N PRO A 172 -15.69 -15.14 24.32
CA PRO A 172 -15.97 -15.35 25.72
C PRO A 172 -14.92 -16.31 26.26
N SER A 173 -14.01 -15.79 27.08
CA SER A 173 -12.88 -16.57 27.58
C SER A 173 -13.33 -17.14 28.90
N LEU A 174 -13.68 -18.42 28.90
CA LEU A 174 -13.99 -19.19 30.10
C LEU A 174 -12.71 -19.87 30.58
N LEU A 175 -12.20 -19.43 31.72
CA LEU A 175 -11.05 -20.05 32.38
C LEU A 175 -11.54 -20.94 33.52
N PRO A 176 -11.03 -22.18 33.66
CA PRO A 176 -11.29 -22.99 34.83
C PRO A 176 -10.66 -22.34 36.07
N ALA A 177 -11.46 -22.23 37.13
CA ALA A 177 -11.04 -21.70 38.41
C ALA A 177 -11.24 -22.76 39.50
N VAL A 178 -10.25 -22.88 40.37
CA VAL A 178 -10.31 -23.74 41.56
C VAL A 178 -10.10 -22.86 42.77
N ALA A 179 -11.02 -22.88 43.71
CA ALA A 179 -10.90 -22.18 44.98
C ALA A 179 -10.86 -23.20 46.11
N VAL A 180 -9.96 -23.04 47.08
CA VAL A 180 -9.85 -23.93 48.25
C VAL A 180 -10.01 -23.08 49.50
N GLY A 181 -10.97 -23.48 50.35
CA GLY A 181 -11.23 -22.81 51.62
C GLY A 181 -11.36 -23.81 52.78
N PRO A 182 -11.56 -23.32 54.02
CA PRO A 182 -11.64 -24.17 55.22
C PRO A 182 -12.75 -25.23 55.19
N GLY A 183 -13.73 -25.11 54.29
CA GLY A 183 -14.81 -26.07 54.06
C GLY A 183 -14.62 -27.00 52.84
N GLY A 184 -13.48 -26.96 52.14
CA GLY A 184 -13.18 -27.81 50.98
C GLY A 184 -12.80 -27.04 49.71
N ALA A 185 -12.56 -27.78 48.62
CA ALA A 185 -12.24 -27.23 47.30
C ALA A 185 -13.49 -27.15 46.41
N SER A 186 -13.67 -26.02 45.72
CA SER A 186 -14.69 -25.81 44.70
C SER A 186 -14.06 -25.57 43.33
N PHE A 187 -14.70 -26.10 42.29
CA PHE A 187 -14.31 -25.95 40.90
C PHE A 187 -15.40 -25.16 40.16
N GLY A 188 -15.00 -24.18 39.36
CA GLY A 188 -15.91 -23.33 38.60
C GLY A 188 -15.28 -22.84 37.31
N LEU A 189 -16.05 -22.08 36.54
CA LEU A 189 -15.59 -21.39 35.34
C LEU A 189 -15.73 -19.89 35.58
N VAL A 190 -14.69 -19.12 35.30
CA VAL A 190 -14.73 -17.66 35.35
C VAL A 190 -14.63 -17.15 33.91
N GLY A 191 -15.64 -16.38 33.51
CA GLY A 191 -15.75 -15.84 32.16
C GLY A 191 -15.62 -14.32 32.14
N ARG A 192 -15.03 -13.79 31.08
CA ARG A 192 -15.29 -12.40 30.65
C ARG A 192 -16.07 -12.45 29.34
N PHE A 193 -17.26 -11.84 29.36
CA PHE A 193 -18.17 -11.73 28.22
C PHE A 193 -18.07 -10.35 27.60
#